data_AF-N9TT20-F1
#
_entry.id   AF-N9TT20-F1
#
_cell.length_a   1.000
_cell.length_b   1.000
_cell.length_c   1.000
_cell.angle_alpha   90.00
_cell.angle_beta   90.00
_cell.angle_gamma   90.00
#
_symmetry.space_group_name_H-M   'P 1'
#
loop_
_entity.id
_entity.type
_entity.pdbx_description
1 polymer ?
#
loop_
_entity_poly.entity_id
_entity_poly.type
_entity_poly.pdbx_seq_one_letter_code
_entity_poly.pdbx_strand_id
1 'polypeptide(L)'
;MKKSLKILTSFSFISLPLFTISCIKKNPNTANNNTNTKPSSNQNNNKNINDFSIEKAASINALLDFVSSNNKEKKDLYISQQKNIPTSKINDLKFAFIYAPLFVFSDPIETGEFKILIRDANETIKNTLSKDWLWSLDNINKFKFIYHPYGDLLDESDKKKIDEYIKVRNKNQSLIQQIKNKIPEIYEFDIPNIELSKEFLSNVDKLVNESNSNDISKIIKLLSWDNEDEKTLKSKFSRGASIIQKISKLEVILEKLELDEKKHNEWKKKPENSSKTDEINLTSKNFNDYIKKLNNEDDGFLADQEDTLNEILQELIPTGRGKKPKEVDDKKLQEIKQKIEPIYQKINAKLADLIAFSKLKDDYIFTKDEVIKKIKESLLKLDRYKNKKAIYLVYDGNKVLRLWKYTTKDNGKEKNVVELIPNLLVLENKKNIDKQLKNLETEIANERVRQFEKDYSSLLNEVFKQTLNKINDTTIINTFNDEHYMAYKAKEQYNQFLFEVLTKINKEDSKIYKYVMRLIDEE
;
A
#
# COMPACT_ATOMS: atom_id res chain seq x y z
N MET A 1 -53.31 20.59 9.29
CA MET A 1 -52.28 19.54 9.09
C MET A 1 -51.34 19.98 7.96
N LYS A 2 -50.13 20.44 8.29
CA LYS A 2 -49.11 20.88 7.32
C LYS A 2 -48.35 19.65 6.80
N LYS A 3 -48.49 19.31 5.52
CA LYS A 3 -47.61 18.36 4.84
C LYS A 3 -46.57 19.15 4.06
N SER A 4 -45.32 19.07 4.51
CA SER A 4 -44.14 19.66 3.87
C SER A 4 -43.72 18.83 2.65
N LEU A 5 -43.67 19.48 1.48
CA LEU A 5 -43.09 18.95 0.25
C LEU A 5 -41.56 19.08 0.33
N LYS A 6 -40.84 17.95 0.39
CA LYS A 6 -39.37 17.95 0.30
C LYS A 6 -38.96 18.11 -1.16
N ILE A 7 -38.48 19.30 -1.52
CA ILE A 7 -37.81 19.56 -2.80
C ILE A 7 -36.35 19.12 -2.65
N LEU A 8 -35.97 18.07 -3.36
CA LEU A 8 -34.58 17.66 -3.55
C LEU A 8 -33.96 18.55 -4.63
N THR A 9 -33.21 19.57 -4.22
CA THR A 9 -32.31 20.32 -5.10
C THR A 9 -30.96 19.61 -5.18
N SER A 10 -30.87 18.67 -6.13
CA SER A 10 -29.58 18.19 -6.65
C SER A 10 -29.52 18.52 -8.14
N PHE A 11 -29.40 19.80 -8.45
CA PHE A 11 -28.98 20.27 -9.76
C PHE A 11 -27.45 20.30 -9.77
N SER A 12 -26.84 19.19 -10.18
CA SER A 12 -25.47 19.21 -10.68
C SER A 12 -25.49 19.91 -12.02
N PHE A 13 -25.11 21.19 -12.02
CA PHE A 13 -24.85 21.95 -13.23
C PHE A 13 -23.72 21.28 -14.02
N ILE A 14 -24.08 20.50 -15.04
CA ILE A 14 -23.20 20.20 -16.16
C ILE A 14 -23.20 21.47 -17.01
N SER A 15 -22.31 22.41 -16.72
CA SER A 15 -21.99 23.51 -17.63
C SER A 15 -21.05 22.98 -18.71
N LEU A 16 -21.60 22.26 -19.68
CA LEU A 16 -20.98 22.20 -21.01
C LEU A 16 -21.27 23.56 -21.66
N PRO A 17 -20.27 24.41 -21.95
CA PRO A 17 -20.52 25.55 -22.80
C PRO A 17 -20.84 25.01 -24.21
N LEU A 18 -22.11 25.11 -24.58
CA LEU A 18 -22.56 25.01 -25.96
C LEU A 18 -22.00 26.23 -26.71
N PHE A 19 -20.76 26.14 -27.18
CA PHE A 19 -20.26 27.07 -28.18
C PHE A 19 -20.86 26.69 -29.52
N THR A 20 -21.56 27.67 -30.09
CA THR A 20 -22.15 27.61 -31.42
C THR A 20 -21.05 27.38 -32.46
N ILE A 21 -21.24 26.37 -33.30
CA ILE A 21 -20.40 26.12 -34.47
C ILE A 21 -20.66 27.26 -35.45
N SER A 22 -19.76 28.23 -35.52
CA SER A 22 -19.73 29.18 -36.62
C SER A 22 -19.16 28.46 -37.85
N CYS A 23 -20.01 28.22 -38.84
CA CYS A 23 -19.63 27.66 -40.12
C CYS A 23 -18.58 28.56 -40.81
N ILE A 24 -17.34 28.09 -40.89
CA ILE A 24 -16.35 28.65 -41.80
C ILE A 24 -16.79 28.29 -43.22
N LYS A 25 -17.21 29.31 -43.96
CA LYS A 25 -17.55 29.25 -45.39
C LYS A 25 -16.29 28.81 -46.16
N LYS A 26 -16.28 27.60 -46.70
CA LYS A 26 -15.28 27.15 -47.69
C LYS A 26 -15.36 28.08 -48.90
N ASN A 27 -14.27 28.79 -49.19
CA ASN A 27 -14.08 29.46 -50.47
C ASN A 27 -13.56 28.41 -51.47
N PRO A 28 -14.29 28.06 -52.54
CA PRO A 28 -13.83 27.11 -53.53
C PRO A 28 -13.06 27.90 -54.58
N ASN A 29 -11.72 27.82 -54.58
CA ASN A 29 -10.87 28.08 -55.74
C ASN A 29 -9.40 27.84 -55.37
N THR A 30 -8.91 26.62 -55.59
CA THR A 30 -7.76 26.40 -56.47
C THR A 30 -7.54 24.91 -56.66
N ALA A 31 -7.68 24.51 -57.93
CA ALA A 31 -7.42 23.18 -58.42
C ALA A 31 -5.91 22.90 -58.49
N ASN A 32 -5.60 21.61 -58.35
CA ASN A 32 -4.50 20.84 -58.95
C ASN A 32 -3.35 21.61 -59.62
N ASN A 33 -2.12 21.25 -59.23
CA ASN A 33 -1.24 20.54 -60.17
C ASN A 33 -0.14 19.75 -59.43
N ASN A 34 -0.16 18.44 -59.66
CA ASN A 34 0.96 17.53 -59.46
C ASN A 34 2.03 17.83 -60.51
N THR A 35 3.28 18.04 -60.10
CA THR A 35 4.43 17.60 -60.90
C THR A 35 5.54 17.07 -60.00
N ASN A 36 5.97 15.86 -60.33
CA ASN A 36 7.14 15.18 -59.77
C ASN A 36 8.41 15.98 -60.02
N THR A 37 9.21 16.23 -58.99
CA THR A 37 10.64 16.53 -59.13
C THR A 37 11.44 15.79 -58.06
N LYS A 38 12.45 15.05 -58.51
CA LYS A 38 13.46 14.34 -57.71
C LYS A 38 14.21 15.31 -56.77
N PRO A 39 14.71 14.83 -55.61
CA PRO A 39 15.35 15.69 -54.63
C PRO A 39 16.77 16.06 -55.10
N SER A 40 17.00 17.35 -55.35
CA SER A 40 18.33 17.94 -55.44
C SER A 40 18.71 18.55 -54.10
N SER A 41 19.98 18.37 -53.77
CA SER A 41 20.71 18.70 -52.55
C SER A 41 20.60 20.15 -52.07
N ASN A 42 20.75 20.29 -50.75
CA ASN A 42 21.16 21.50 -50.03
C ASN A 42 20.27 22.74 -50.19
N GLN A 43 19.24 22.80 -49.35
CA GLN A 43 18.81 24.06 -48.77
C GLN A 43 18.95 24.01 -47.25
N ASN A 44 19.87 24.84 -46.77
CA ASN A 44 19.99 25.27 -45.38
C ASN A 44 18.61 25.72 -44.87
N ASN A 45 17.95 24.86 -44.11
CA ASN A 45 16.79 25.25 -43.32
C ASN A 45 17.27 25.54 -41.90
N ASN A 46 17.72 26.76 -41.69
CA ASN A 46 17.60 27.42 -40.39
C ASN A 46 16.11 27.77 -40.20
N LYS A 47 15.27 26.72 -40.10
CA LYS A 47 13.85 26.87 -39.73
C LYS A 47 13.87 27.21 -38.26
N ASN A 48 13.32 28.37 -37.90
CA ASN A 48 13.09 28.77 -36.52
C ASN A 48 12.46 27.60 -35.76
N ILE A 49 13.23 27.02 -34.82
CA ILE A 49 12.79 25.90 -33.96
C ILE A 49 11.53 26.30 -33.17
N ASN A 50 11.25 27.61 -33.06
CA ASN A 50 10.08 28.18 -32.39
C ASN A 50 8.74 28.02 -33.14
N ASP A 51 8.73 27.70 -34.44
CA ASP A 51 7.49 27.47 -35.22
C ASP A 51 7.05 25.99 -35.26
N PHE A 52 7.77 25.10 -34.58
CA PHE A 52 7.43 23.69 -34.53
C PHE A 52 6.30 23.43 -33.52
N SER A 53 5.16 22.95 -34.01
CA SER A 53 4.03 22.53 -33.16
C SER A 53 4.29 21.13 -32.58
N ILE A 54 4.34 21.01 -31.25
CA ILE A 54 4.78 19.79 -30.57
C ILE A 54 3.92 18.55 -30.91
N GLU A 55 2.64 18.74 -31.24
CA GLU A 55 1.73 17.65 -31.63
C GLU A 55 2.13 16.94 -32.93
N LYS A 56 2.98 17.57 -33.75
CA LYS A 56 3.48 16.99 -35.01
C LYS A 56 4.68 16.07 -34.80
N ALA A 57 5.32 16.10 -33.62
CA ALA A 57 6.37 15.14 -33.31
C ALA A 57 5.77 13.73 -33.29
N ALA A 58 6.34 12.80 -34.07
CA ALA A 58 5.77 11.45 -34.23
C ALA A 58 5.52 10.74 -32.89
N SER A 59 6.42 10.95 -31.95
CA SER A 59 6.37 10.38 -30.60
C SER A 59 5.26 10.99 -29.73
N ILE A 60 4.99 12.30 -29.82
CA ILE A 60 3.86 12.98 -29.16
C ILE A 60 2.54 12.61 -29.83
N ASN A 61 2.55 12.49 -31.16
CA ASN A 61 1.38 12.10 -31.94
C ASN A 61 0.85 10.71 -31.52
N ALA A 62 1.75 9.77 -31.19
CA ALA A 62 1.38 8.46 -30.65
C ALA A 62 0.68 8.54 -29.28
N LEU A 63 1.05 9.51 -28.43
CA LEU A 63 0.36 9.76 -27.16
C LEU A 63 -1.03 10.35 -27.37
N LEU A 64 -1.16 11.23 -28.36
CA LEU A 64 -2.46 11.79 -28.79
C LEU A 64 -3.38 10.69 -29.34
N ASP A 65 -2.83 9.74 -30.10
CA ASP A 65 -3.57 8.57 -30.57
C ASP A 65 -4.02 7.68 -29.40
N PHE A 66 -3.16 7.51 -28.38
CA PHE A 66 -3.52 6.76 -27.18
C PHE A 66 -4.69 7.40 -26.41
N VAL A 67 -4.61 8.69 -26.05
CA VAL A 67 -5.67 9.37 -25.27
C VAL A 67 -6.98 9.52 -26.05
N SER A 68 -6.91 9.58 -27.38
CA SER A 68 -8.10 9.64 -28.26
C SER A 68 -8.66 8.26 -28.63
N SER A 69 -8.01 7.17 -28.19
CA SER A 69 -8.34 5.80 -28.60
C SER A 69 -8.35 5.63 -30.12
N ASN A 70 -7.35 6.23 -30.80
CA ASN A 70 -7.21 6.32 -32.25
C ASN A 70 -8.38 6.99 -32.98
N ASN A 71 -9.25 7.72 -32.27
CA ASN A 71 -10.35 8.45 -32.88
C ASN A 71 -9.90 9.85 -33.32
N LYS A 72 -9.91 10.09 -34.63
CA LYS A 72 -9.46 11.35 -35.23
C LYS A 72 -10.22 12.58 -34.71
N GLU A 73 -11.55 12.52 -34.61
CA GLU A 73 -12.36 13.67 -34.16
C GLU A 73 -12.06 14.03 -32.70
N LYS A 74 -11.95 13.03 -31.81
CA LYS A 74 -11.56 13.24 -30.41
C LYS A 74 -10.17 13.84 -30.30
N LYS A 75 -9.23 13.37 -31.12
CA LYS A 75 -7.87 13.88 -31.18
C LYS A 75 -7.83 15.34 -31.63
N ASP A 76 -8.48 15.65 -32.76
CA ASP A 76 -8.53 17.00 -33.32
C ASP A 76 -9.21 17.98 -32.35
N LEU A 77 -10.29 17.53 -31.69
CA LEU A 77 -10.96 18.30 -30.64
C LEU A 77 -10.03 18.56 -29.44
N TYR A 78 -9.33 17.54 -28.94
CA TYR A 78 -8.39 17.68 -27.84
C TYR A 78 -7.27 18.66 -28.19
N ILE A 79 -6.63 18.51 -29.36
CA ILE A 79 -5.59 19.44 -29.83
C ILE A 79 -6.13 20.87 -29.91
N SER A 80 -7.33 21.06 -30.46
CA SER A 80 -7.98 22.37 -30.52
C SER A 80 -8.20 22.96 -29.13
N GLN A 81 -8.69 22.17 -28.17
CA GLN A 81 -8.85 22.62 -26.79
C GLN A 81 -7.52 23.05 -26.17
N GLN A 82 -6.46 22.27 -26.36
CA GLN A 82 -5.11 22.57 -25.83
C GLN A 82 -4.52 23.86 -26.42
N LYS A 83 -4.75 24.13 -27.71
CA LYS A 83 -4.29 25.37 -28.38
C LYS A 83 -5.06 26.62 -27.98
N ASN A 84 -6.30 26.46 -27.55
CA ASN A 84 -7.18 27.56 -27.13
C ASN A 84 -7.14 27.83 -25.62
N ILE A 85 -6.22 27.21 -24.89
CA ILE A 85 -5.97 27.54 -23.48
C ILE A 85 -5.43 28.98 -23.40
N PRO A 86 -6.06 29.87 -22.60
CA PRO A 86 -5.70 31.27 -22.54
C PRO A 86 -4.32 31.49 -21.93
N THR A 87 -3.64 32.56 -22.35
CA THR A 87 -2.32 32.95 -21.81
C THR A 87 -2.37 33.30 -20.32
N SER A 88 -3.55 33.70 -19.80
CA SER A 88 -3.77 33.95 -18.36
C SER A 88 -3.44 32.73 -17.50
N LYS A 89 -3.47 31.51 -18.07
CA LYS A 89 -3.06 30.30 -17.36
C LYS A 89 -1.64 30.36 -16.82
N ILE A 90 -0.74 31.10 -17.48
CA ILE A 90 0.62 31.32 -16.97
C ILE A 90 0.56 32.06 -15.62
N ASN A 91 -0.31 33.06 -15.49
CA ASN A 91 -0.50 33.78 -14.23
C ASN A 91 -1.17 32.90 -13.16
N ASP A 92 -2.15 32.09 -13.55
CA ASP A 92 -2.78 31.12 -12.64
C ASP A 92 -1.75 30.12 -12.10
N LEU A 93 -0.82 29.66 -12.95
CA LEU A 93 0.27 28.76 -12.55
C LEU A 93 1.33 29.46 -11.70
N LYS A 94 1.70 30.71 -12.00
CA LYS A 94 2.57 31.51 -11.14
C LYS A 94 1.98 31.60 -9.73
N PHE A 95 0.69 31.94 -9.63
CA PHE A 95 -0.03 31.95 -8.36
C PHE A 95 -0.04 30.56 -7.70
N ALA A 96 -0.38 29.52 -8.46
CA ALA A 96 -0.50 28.19 -7.90
C ALA A 96 0.83 27.65 -7.34
N PHE A 97 1.97 27.89 -7.99
CA PHE A 97 3.26 27.46 -7.47
C PHE A 97 3.69 28.16 -6.17
N ILE A 98 3.14 29.34 -5.87
CA ILE A 98 3.35 30.03 -4.60
C ILE A 98 2.59 29.33 -3.47
N TYR A 99 1.31 29.02 -3.69
CA TYR A 99 0.43 28.46 -2.64
C TYR A 99 0.47 26.94 -2.51
N ALA A 100 0.80 26.22 -3.59
CA ALA A 100 0.91 24.77 -3.61
C ALA A 100 2.32 24.33 -4.00
N PRO A 101 3.32 24.51 -3.13
CA PRO A 101 4.67 24.03 -3.38
C PRO A 101 4.70 22.50 -3.59
N LEU A 102 5.36 22.05 -4.66
CA LEU A 102 5.32 20.65 -5.10
C LEU A 102 6.21 19.68 -4.31
N PHE A 103 7.06 20.23 -3.46
CA PHE A 103 7.95 19.46 -2.60
C PHE A 103 7.33 19.17 -1.23
N VAL A 104 6.22 19.83 -0.91
CA VAL A 104 5.59 19.79 0.41
C VAL A 104 4.61 18.62 0.54
N PHE A 105 5.02 17.48 1.08
CA PHE A 105 4.17 16.27 1.04
C PHE A 105 2.91 16.34 1.91
N SER A 106 2.84 17.30 2.84
CA SER A 106 1.72 17.48 3.77
C SER A 106 1.21 18.91 3.64
N ASP A 107 -0.06 19.12 3.25
CA ASP A 107 -0.58 20.48 3.11
C ASP A 107 -0.52 21.21 4.46
N PRO A 108 0.26 22.30 4.59
CA PRO A 108 0.67 22.82 5.90
C PRO A 108 -0.44 23.56 6.66
N ILE A 109 -1.60 23.81 6.03
CA ILE A 109 -2.68 24.64 6.60
C ILE A 109 -4.04 24.01 6.28
N GLU A 110 -4.69 23.44 7.30
CA GLU A 110 -6.01 22.79 7.16
C GLU A 110 -7.20 23.69 7.54
N THR A 111 -6.98 24.98 7.86
CA THR A 111 -8.01 25.89 8.36
C THR A 111 -8.08 27.21 7.56
N GLY A 112 -9.28 27.78 7.47
CA GLY A 112 -9.54 29.11 6.91
C GLY A 112 -9.44 29.22 5.39
N GLU A 113 -9.34 30.47 4.91
CA GLU A 113 -9.29 30.84 3.48
C GLU A 113 -8.04 30.30 2.77
N PHE A 114 -6.92 30.13 3.49
CA PHE A 114 -5.70 29.55 2.95
C PHE A 114 -5.88 28.11 2.45
N LYS A 115 -6.76 27.32 3.08
CA LYS A 115 -7.07 25.96 2.61
C LYS A 115 -7.70 25.98 1.21
N ILE A 116 -8.56 26.97 0.94
CA ILE A 116 -9.19 27.15 -0.37
C ILE A 116 -8.12 27.50 -1.40
N LEU A 117 -7.23 28.45 -1.08
CA LEU A 117 -6.14 28.83 -1.98
C LEU A 117 -5.19 27.67 -2.30
N ILE A 118 -4.80 26.88 -1.28
CA ILE A 118 -3.93 25.70 -1.46
C ILE A 118 -4.63 24.65 -2.32
N ARG A 119 -5.91 24.36 -2.06
CA ARG A 119 -6.70 23.41 -2.85
C ARG A 119 -6.79 23.86 -4.31
N ASP A 120 -7.17 25.11 -4.55
CA ASP A 120 -7.37 25.64 -5.90
C ASP A 120 -6.03 25.69 -6.66
N ALA A 121 -4.94 26.01 -5.97
CA ALA A 121 -3.57 25.92 -6.50
C ALA A 121 -3.17 24.48 -6.85
N ASN A 122 -3.39 23.52 -5.94
CA ASN A 122 -3.13 22.10 -6.18
C ASN A 122 -3.96 21.59 -7.39
N GLU A 123 -5.24 21.96 -7.49
CA GLU A 123 -6.11 21.60 -8.61
C GLU A 123 -5.63 22.23 -9.91
N THR A 124 -5.20 23.49 -9.89
CA THR A 124 -4.66 24.21 -11.05
C THR A 124 -3.43 23.49 -11.61
N ILE A 125 -2.50 23.11 -10.75
CA ILE A 125 -1.28 22.41 -11.18
C ILE A 125 -1.63 20.99 -11.64
N LYS A 126 -2.45 20.25 -10.87
CA LYS A 126 -2.88 18.90 -11.23
C LYS A 126 -3.57 18.87 -12.59
N ASN A 127 -4.52 19.78 -12.84
CA ASN A 127 -5.22 19.87 -14.12
C ASN A 127 -4.25 20.23 -15.25
N THR A 128 -3.32 21.15 -15.00
CA THR A 128 -2.31 21.54 -15.98
C THR A 128 -1.45 20.35 -16.42
N LEU A 129 -1.04 19.51 -15.47
CA LEU A 129 -0.15 18.39 -15.75
C LEU A 129 -0.87 17.11 -16.19
N SER A 130 -2.14 16.92 -15.83
CA SER A 130 -2.92 15.72 -16.21
C SER A 130 -3.84 15.94 -17.41
N LYS A 131 -4.63 17.03 -17.42
CA LYS A 131 -5.60 17.32 -18.49
C LYS A 131 -4.97 18.11 -19.63
N ASP A 132 -4.07 19.03 -19.28
CA ASP A 132 -3.45 19.96 -20.21
C ASP A 132 -1.97 19.68 -20.45
N TRP A 133 -1.61 18.40 -20.41
CA TRP A 133 -0.23 17.96 -20.55
C TRP A 133 0.35 18.40 -21.91
N LEU A 134 -0.44 18.39 -22.99
CA LEU A 134 0.04 18.82 -24.32
C LEU A 134 0.42 20.30 -24.30
N TRP A 135 -0.42 21.16 -23.72
CA TRP A 135 -0.10 22.57 -23.52
C TRP A 135 1.15 22.76 -22.65
N SER A 136 1.31 21.95 -21.60
CA SER A 136 2.48 21.99 -20.73
C SER A 136 3.76 21.64 -21.48
N LEU A 137 3.72 20.64 -22.36
CA LEU A 137 4.86 20.28 -23.20
C LEU A 137 5.14 21.36 -24.26
N ASP A 138 4.11 21.95 -24.86
CA ASP A 138 4.28 23.03 -25.84
C ASP A 138 4.86 24.31 -25.21
N ASN A 139 4.63 24.52 -23.92
CA ASN A 139 5.18 25.63 -23.15
C ASN A 139 6.34 25.20 -22.25
N ILE A 140 6.96 24.03 -22.50
CA ILE A 140 7.92 23.47 -21.53
C ILE A 140 9.14 24.36 -21.30
N ASN A 141 9.51 25.14 -22.32
CA ASN A 141 10.60 26.09 -22.27
C ASN A 141 10.33 27.28 -21.34
N LYS A 142 9.07 27.53 -20.95
CA LYS A 142 8.70 28.60 -20.01
C LYS A 142 8.83 28.18 -18.55
N PHE A 143 8.86 26.88 -18.27
CA PHE A 143 8.98 26.37 -16.91
C PHE A 143 10.42 26.41 -16.43
N LYS A 144 10.61 26.88 -15.19
CA LYS A 144 11.88 26.80 -14.47
C LYS A 144 11.77 25.77 -13.34
N PHE A 145 12.81 24.98 -13.22
CA PHE A 145 12.91 23.86 -12.30
C PHE A 145 13.98 24.15 -11.26
N ILE A 146 13.66 24.03 -9.98
CA ILE A 146 14.57 24.33 -8.87
C ILE A 146 15.12 23.02 -8.31
N TYR A 147 16.42 22.99 -8.04
CA TYR A 147 17.11 21.85 -7.47
C TYR A 147 16.52 21.51 -6.10
N HIS A 148 16.01 20.30 -5.97
CA HIS A 148 15.26 19.90 -4.79
C HIS A 148 15.36 18.39 -4.54
N PRO A 149 16.58 17.89 -4.26
CA PRO A 149 16.82 16.46 -4.09
C PRO A 149 16.03 15.87 -2.91
N TYR A 150 15.82 16.63 -1.82
CA TYR A 150 15.39 16.09 -0.52
C TYR A 150 13.91 16.24 -0.15
N GLY A 151 13.09 16.88 -0.98
CA GLY A 151 11.74 17.27 -0.53
C GLY A 151 11.80 18.13 0.76
N ASP A 152 10.79 18.03 1.62
CA ASP A 152 10.74 18.77 2.90
C ASP A 152 11.81 18.38 3.94
N LEU A 153 12.67 17.40 3.65
CA LEU A 153 13.64 16.86 4.60
C LEU A 153 14.96 17.65 4.63
N LEU A 154 15.00 18.85 4.03
CA LEU A 154 16.16 19.72 4.15
C LEU A 154 16.21 20.30 5.56
N ASP A 155 17.26 19.96 6.29
CA ASP A 155 17.57 20.50 7.61
C ASP A 155 18.85 21.32 7.48
N GLU A 156 18.80 22.61 7.83
CA GLU A 156 19.95 23.52 7.75
C GLU A 156 21.10 23.11 8.68
N SER A 157 20.82 22.28 9.69
CA SER A 157 21.87 21.71 10.54
C SER A 157 22.65 20.58 9.83
N ASP A 158 22.12 20.02 8.75
CA ASP A 158 22.75 18.95 7.98
C ASP A 158 23.75 19.52 6.97
N LYS A 159 24.98 19.77 7.45
CA LYS A 159 26.09 20.31 6.64
C LYS A 159 26.31 19.54 5.34
N LYS A 160 26.09 18.21 5.32
CA LYS A 160 26.28 17.40 4.12
C LYS A 160 25.29 17.78 3.01
N LYS A 161 24.04 18.07 3.38
CA LYS A 161 23.02 18.54 2.42
C LYS A 161 23.40 19.91 1.87
N ILE A 162 23.84 20.84 2.72
CA ILE A 162 24.29 22.17 2.28
C ILE A 162 25.47 22.05 1.30
N ASP A 163 26.46 21.23 1.61
CA ASP A 163 27.63 21.00 0.76
C ASP A 163 27.22 20.44 -0.62
N GLU A 164 26.21 19.58 -0.68
CA GLU A 164 25.66 19.11 -1.96
C GLU A 164 25.02 20.24 -2.78
N TYR A 165 24.22 21.11 -2.17
CA TYR A 165 23.66 22.28 -2.87
C TYR A 165 24.76 23.16 -3.46
N ILE A 166 25.85 23.38 -2.72
CA ILE A 166 27.01 24.13 -3.21
C ILE A 166 27.69 23.38 -4.36
N LYS A 167 27.94 22.08 -4.22
CA LYS A 167 28.54 21.23 -5.27
C LYS A 167 27.71 21.28 -6.55
N VAL A 168 26.40 21.15 -6.45
CA VAL A 168 25.46 21.17 -7.59
C VAL A 168 25.41 22.55 -8.23
N ARG A 169 25.33 23.61 -7.43
CA ARG A 169 25.38 25.00 -7.92
C ARG A 169 26.67 25.25 -8.70
N ASN A 170 27.81 24.83 -8.18
CA ASN A 170 29.10 25.04 -8.82
C ASN A 170 29.23 24.23 -10.12
N LYS A 171 28.78 22.96 -10.10
CA LYS A 171 28.88 22.06 -11.25
C LYS A 171 27.91 22.44 -12.37
N ASN A 172 26.66 22.74 -12.03
CA ASN A 172 25.59 23.04 -12.99
C ASN A 172 25.44 24.55 -13.25
N GLN A 173 26.30 25.39 -12.64
CA GLN A 173 26.30 26.86 -12.66
C GLN A 173 25.02 27.51 -12.11
N SER A 174 24.01 26.73 -11.73
CA SER A 174 22.73 27.19 -11.25
C SER A 174 21.99 26.08 -10.51
N LEU A 175 21.23 26.47 -9.48
CA LEU A 175 20.21 25.63 -8.86
C LEU A 175 18.88 25.65 -9.63
N ILE A 176 18.80 26.45 -10.70
CA ILE A 176 17.65 26.58 -11.57
C ILE A 176 18.00 26.01 -12.94
N GLN A 177 17.15 25.13 -13.44
CA GLN A 177 17.25 24.54 -14.77
C GLN A 177 16.02 24.91 -15.60
N GLN A 178 16.21 24.96 -16.92
CA GLN A 178 15.17 25.26 -17.90
C GLN A 178 15.44 24.40 -19.14
N ILE A 179 14.36 23.93 -19.77
CA ILE A 179 14.44 23.20 -21.03
C ILE A 179 14.49 24.23 -22.16
N LYS A 180 15.44 24.10 -23.09
CA LYS A 180 15.59 25.04 -24.20
C LYS A 180 14.89 24.55 -25.46
N ASN A 181 15.15 23.29 -25.85
CA ASN A 181 14.50 22.68 -27.00
C ASN A 181 13.19 22.01 -26.57
N LYS A 182 12.06 22.33 -27.24
CA LYS A 182 10.74 21.75 -26.94
C LYS A 182 10.54 20.33 -27.49
N ILE A 183 11.45 19.83 -28.33
CA ILE A 183 11.32 18.51 -28.97
C ILE A 183 12.13 17.49 -28.17
N PRO A 184 11.48 16.50 -27.51
CA PRO A 184 12.19 15.46 -26.78
C PRO A 184 12.45 14.21 -27.63
N GLU A 185 13.47 13.46 -27.24
CA GLU A 185 13.53 12.01 -27.49
C GLU A 185 12.61 11.29 -26.48
N ILE A 186 11.95 10.20 -26.90
CA ILE A 186 11.00 9.47 -26.03
C ILE A 186 11.49 8.05 -25.79
N TYR A 187 11.47 7.64 -24.51
CA TYR A 187 11.67 6.26 -24.08
C TYR A 187 10.45 5.80 -23.28
N GLU A 188 9.91 4.62 -23.60
CA GLU A 188 8.80 4.02 -22.85
C GLU A 188 9.27 2.78 -22.10
N PHE A 189 8.88 2.65 -20.83
CA PHE A 189 9.11 1.47 -20.01
C PHE A 189 7.80 1.01 -19.38
N ASP A 190 7.60 -0.31 -19.31
CA ASP A 190 6.47 -0.87 -18.58
C ASP A 190 6.67 -0.66 -17.08
N ILE A 191 5.58 -0.32 -16.38
CA ILE A 191 5.59 -0.25 -14.92
C ILE A 191 5.24 -1.65 -14.41
N PRO A 192 6.19 -2.38 -13.80
CA PRO A 192 5.92 -3.73 -13.35
C PRO A 192 4.89 -3.71 -12.21
N ASN A 193 4.08 -4.77 -12.18
CA ASN A 193 3.25 -5.05 -11.01
C ASN A 193 4.15 -5.49 -9.85
N ILE A 194 3.64 -5.40 -8.61
CA ILE A 194 4.39 -5.88 -7.45
C ILE A 194 4.43 -7.41 -7.50
N GLU A 195 5.65 -7.95 -7.61
CA GLU A 195 5.93 -9.38 -7.51
C GLU A 195 6.72 -9.64 -6.23
N LEU A 196 6.30 -10.65 -5.47
CA LEU A 196 6.95 -11.00 -4.20
C LEU A 196 8.31 -11.66 -4.44
N SER A 197 9.29 -11.26 -3.66
CA SER A 197 10.62 -11.83 -3.59
C SER A 197 10.58 -13.23 -2.98
N LYS A 198 11.53 -14.07 -3.41
CA LYS A 198 11.72 -15.41 -2.82
C LYS A 198 12.05 -15.33 -1.32
N GLU A 199 12.76 -14.27 -0.92
CA GLU A 199 13.12 -14.01 0.47
C GLU A 199 11.88 -13.74 1.33
N PHE A 200 10.98 -12.88 0.86
CA PHE A 200 9.72 -12.61 1.56
C PHE A 200 8.87 -13.88 1.68
N LEU A 201 8.72 -14.65 0.60
CA LEU A 201 8.00 -15.93 0.64
C LEU A 201 8.62 -16.92 1.66
N SER A 202 9.96 -17.00 1.73
CA SER A 202 10.64 -17.83 2.72
C SER A 202 10.43 -17.33 4.16
N ASN A 203 10.29 -16.02 4.37
CA ASN A 203 10.00 -15.47 5.70
C ASN A 203 8.55 -15.74 6.12
N VAL A 204 7.59 -15.67 5.19
CA VAL A 204 6.21 -16.11 5.43
C VAL A 204 6.20 -17.58 5.89
N ASP A 205 6.95 -18.44 5.22
CA ASP A 205 7.06 -19.86 5.58
C ASP A 205 7.57 -20.05 7.02
N LYS A 206 8.62 -19.31 7.41
CA LYS A 206 9.17 -19.37 8.76
C LYS A 206 8.13 -18.93 9.80
N LEU A 207 7.45 -17.82 9.57
CA LEU A 207 6.45 -17.28 10.49
C LEU A 207 5.30 -18.27 10.73
N VAL A 208 4.80 -18.90 9.66
CA VAL A 208 3.75 -19.93 9.74
C VAL A 208 4.23 -21.15 10.54
N ASN A 209 5.47 -21.61 10.31
CA ASN A 209 6.00 -22.78 11.01
C ASN A 209 6.26 -22.48 12.51
N GLU A 210 6.77 -21.28 12.83
CA GLU A 210 7.02 -20.86 14.20
C GLU A 210 5.73 -20.70 15.02
N SER A 211 4.65 -20.16 14.43
CA SER A 211 3.36 -20.06 15.12
C SER A 211 2.81 -21.45 15.48
N ASN A 212 2.86 -22.39 14.53
CA ASN A 212 2.33 -23.74 14.73
C ASN A 212 3.13 -24.51 15.78
N SER A 213 4.46 -24.37 15.78
CA SER A 213 5.33 -25.06 16.73
C SER A 213 5.21 -24.52 18.16
N ASN A 214 5.02 -23.21 18.35
CA ASN A 214 4.97 -22.60 19.67
C ASN A 214 3.70 -22.96 20.44
N ASP A 215 2.55 -23.01 19.76
CA ASP A 215 1.29 -23.34 20.40
C ASP A 215 1.25 -24.83 20.80
N ILE A 216 1.73 -25.71 19.94
CA ILE A 216 1.82 -27.16 20.22
C ILE A 216 2.89 -27.43 21.30
N SER A 217 4.05 -26.79 21.26
CA SER A 217 5.11 -27.00 22.26
C SER A 217 4.72 -26.49 23.65
N LYS A 218 4.00 -25.36 23.77
CA LYS A 218 3.51 -24.87 25.07
C LYS A 218 2.49 -25.82 25.67
N ILE A 219 1.60 -26.37 24.84
CA ILE A 219 0.62 -27.38 25.28
C ILE A 219 1.36 -28.65 25.72
N ILE A 220 2.27 -29.21 24.91
CA ILE A 220 3.05 -30.41 25.25
C ILE A 220 3.88 -30.26 26.54
N LYS A 221 4.50 -29.09 26.77
CA LYS A 221 5.25 -28.80 28.01
C LYS A 221 4.35 -28.70 29.25
N LEU A 222 3.10 -28.25 29.11
CA LEU A 222 2.15 -28.26 30.23
C LEU A 222 1.60 -29.67 30.52
N LEU A 223 1.60 -30.56 29.51
CA LEU A 223 1.07 -31.93 29.56
C LEU A 223 2.08 -33.01 29.99
N SER A 224 3.37 -32.68 30.10
CA SER A 224 4.36 -33.65 30.57
C SER A 224 4.45 -33.57 32.10
N TRP A 225 4.08 -34.67 32.76
CA TRP A 225 4.51 -34.95 34.13
C TRP A 225 6.01 -35.21 34.09
N ASP A 226 6.80 -34.39 34.77
CA ASP A 226 8.26 -34.50 34.75
C ASP A 226 8.87 -34.70 36.14
N ASN A 227 10.19 -34.90 36.15
CA ASN A 227 10.95 -35.09 37.40
C ASN A 227 10.97 -33.83 38.27
N GLU A 228 10.67 -32.65 37.72
CA GLU A 228 10.49 -31.43 38.52
C GLU A 228 9.14 -31.44 39.23
N ASP A 229 8.06 -31.93 38.62
CA ASP A 229 6.76 -32.12 39.27
C ASP A 229 6.90 -33.10 40.47
N GLU A 230 7.64 -34.21 40.31
CA GLU A 230 7.92 -35.15 41.42
C GLU A 230 8.82 -34.55 42.52
N LYS A 231 9.82 -33.74 42.15
CA LYS A 231 10.65 -32.99 43.12
C LYS A 231 9.84 -31.91 43.86
N THR A 232 8.90 -31.27 43.18
CA THR A 232 8.03 -30.21 43.72
C THR A 232 7.11 -30.77 44.79
N LEU A 233 6.57 -31.98 44.59
CA LEU A 233 5.81 -32.72 45.62
C LEU A 233 6.68 -33.09 46.83
N LYS A 234 7.95 -33.44 46.61
CA LYS A 234 8.91 -33.83 47.66
C LYS A 234 9.47 -32.64 48.47
N SER A 235 9.55 -31.43 47.91
CA SER A 235 10.13 -30.25 48.58
C SER A 235 9.05 -29.32 49.16
N LYS A 236 9.07 -29.10 50.49
CA LYS A 236 8.20 -28.21 51.31
C LYS A 236 7.02 -27.51 50.59
N PHE A 237 5.82 -27.93 51.00
CA PHE A 237 4.45 -27.38 50.90
C PHE A 237 4.14 -26.08 50.11
N SER A 238 4.97 -25.02 50.15
CA SER A 238 4.69 -23.78 49.41
C SER A 238 4.71 -23.93 47.88
N ARG A 239 5.21 -25.07 47.37
CA ARG A 239 5.29 -25.36 45.93
C ARG A 239 4.23 -26.33 45.40
N GLY A 240 3.46 -27.04 46.24
CA GLY A 240 2.31 -27.84 45.78
C GLY A 240 1.23 -26.99 45.09
N ALA A 241 1.16 -25.70 45.44
CA ALA A 241 0.39 -24.69 44.73
C ALA A 241 0.77 -24.54 43.25
N SER A 242 1.99 -24.90 42.82
CA SER A 242 2.39 -24.79 41.40
C SER A 242 1.78 -25.88 40.53
N ILE A 243 1.57 -27.09 41.06
CA ILE A 243 0.91 -28.19 40.35
C ILE A 243 -0.59 -27.89 40.21
N ILE A 244 -1.21 -27.38 41.27
CA ILE A 244 -2.61 -26.94 41.23
C ILE A 244 -2.77 -25.76 40.26
N GLN A 245 -1.86 -24.77 40.28
CA GLN A 245 -1.85 -23.69 39.28
C GLN A 245 -1.60 -24.20 37.85
N LYS A 246 -0.81 -25.28 37.67
CA LYS A 246 -0.58 -25.94 36.37
C LYS A 246 -1.87 -26.63 35.91
N ILE A 247 -2.55 -27.33 36.81
CA ILE A 247 -3.87 -27.95 36.57
C ILE A 247 -4.89 -26.86 36.22
N SER A 248 -5.11 -25.84 37.05
CA SER A 248 -6.08 -24.77 36.75
C SER A 248 -5.78 -24.00 35.45
N LYS A 249 -4.50 -23.85 35.06
CA LYS A 249 -4.14 -23.31 33.74
C LYS A 249 -4.53 -24.27 32.61
N LEU A 250 -4.37 -25.57 32.79
CA LEU A 250 -4.83 -26.59 31.84
C LEU A 250 -6.35 -26.60 31.73
N GLU A 251 -7.08 -26.40 32.84
CA GLU A 251 -8.56 -26.30 32.86
C GLU A 251 -9.04 -25.12 31.99
N VAL A 252 -8.49 -23.93 32.20
CA VAL A 252 -8.82 -22.74 31.39
C VAL A 252 -8.50 -22.94 29.91
N ILE A 253 -7.42 -23.67 29.59
CA ILE A 253 -7.06 -24.00 28.21
C ILE A 253 -8.04 -25.03 27.60
N LEU A 254 -8.44 -26.05 28.36
CA LEU A 254 -9.40 -27.08 27.97
C LEU A 254 -10.78 -26.48 27.69
N GLU A 255 -11.31 -25.66 28.60
CA GLU A 255 -12.59 -24.96 28.41
C GLU A 255 -12.57 -24.12 27.14
N LYS A 256 -11.46 -23.41 26.89
CA LYS A 256 -11.30 -22.61 25.66
C LYS A 256 -11.29 -23.49 24.40
N LEU A 257 -10.66 -24.66 24.43
CA LEU A 257 -10.59 -25.58 23.29
C LEU A 257 -11.93 -26.28 23.02
N GLU A 258 -12.62 -26.76 24.05
CA GLU A 258 -13.95 -27.37 23.96
C GLU A 258 -14.99 -26.38 23.43
N LEU A 259 -14.86 -25.12 23.85
CA LEU A 259 -15.69 -24.03 23.38
C LEU A 259 -15.46 -23.72 21.89
N ASP A 260 -14.22 -23.78 21.43
CA ASP A 260 -13.87 -23.60 20.01
C ASP A 260 -14.34 -24.80 19.15
N GLU A 261 -14.34 -26.02 19.69
CA GLU A 261 -14.95 -27.21 19.07
C GLU A 261 -16.48 -27.09 18.92
N LYS A 262 -17.17 -26.63 19.98
CA LYS A 262 -18.63 -26.41 19.95
C LYS A 262 -19.02 -25.34 18.91
N LYS A 263 -18.26 -24.23 18.83
CA LYS A 263 -18.39 -23.23 17.75
C LYS A 263 -18.22 -23.84 16.37
N HIS A 264 -17.18 -24.66 16.15
CA HIS A 264 -16.92 -25.31 14.87
C HIS A 264 -18.10 -26.21 14.43
N ASN A 265 -18.62 -27.01 15.36
CA ASN A 265 -19.74 -27.92 15.09
C ASN A 265 -21.07 -27.19 14.84
N GLU A 266 -21.28 -26.02 15.48
CA GLU A 266 -22.41 -25.14 15.20
C GLU A 266 -22.26 -24.42 13.84
N TRP A 267 -21.04 -23.98 13.47
CA TRP A 267 -20.76 -23.36 12.17
C TRP A 267 -20.82 -24.32 10.98
N LYS A 268 -20.56 -25.62 11.20
CA LYS A 268 -20.69 -26.66 10.18
C LYS A 268 -22.14 -26.97 9.79
N LYS A 269 -23.11 -26.60 10.63
CA LYS A 269 -24.54 -26.70 10.30
C LYS A 269 -24.94 -25.56 9.36
N LYS A 270 -24.52 -25.69 8.11
CA LYS A 270 -24.91 -24.81 7.01
C LYS A 270 -26.41 -24.97 6.73
N PRO A 271 -27.23 -23.91 6.71
CA PRO A 271 -28.55 -24.00 6.11
C PRO A 271 -28.35 -24.12 4.59
N GLU A 272 -28.95 -25.12 3.96
CA GLU A 272 -29.05 -25.11 2.50
C GLU A 272 -29.85 -23.86 2.08
N ASN A 273 -29.23 -23.01 1.25
CA ASN A 273 -29.80 -21.80 0.64
C ASN A 273 -29.92 -20.51 1.50
N SER A 274 -29.01 -20.23 2.44
CA SER A 274 -28.96 -18.90 3.11
C SER A 274 -28.09 -17.87 2.36
N SER A 275 -28.52 -16.60 2.31
CA SER A 275 -27.70 -15.52 1.73
C SER A 275 -26.52 -15.16 2.64
N LYS A 276 -25.48 -14.52 2.10
CA LYS A 276 -24.30 -14.06 2.86
C LYS A 276 -24.65 -13.10 4.01
N THR A 277 -25.75 -12.36 3.88
CA THR A 277 -26.26 -11.47 4.93
C THR A 277 -26.95 -12.27 6.04
N ASP A 278 -27.64 -13.35 5.69
CA ASP A 278 -28.25 -14.28 6.66
C ASP A 278 -27.18 -15.06 7.43
N GLU A 279 -26.07 -15.41 6.77
CA GLU A 279 -24.90 -15.99 7.43
C GLU A 279 -24.32 -15.03 8.49
N ILE A 280 -24.16 -13.74 8.17
CA ILE A 280 -23.64 -12.73 9.09
C ILE A 280 -24.59 -12.48 10.27
N ASN A 281 -25.90 -12.41 9.99
CA ASN A 281 -26.93 -12.19 11.01
C ASN A 281 -27.08 -13.41 11.94
N LEU A 282 -27.00 -14.63 11.40
CA LEU A 282 -27.01 -15.86 12.18
C LEU A 282 -25.75 -15.96 13.07
N THR A 283 -24.58 -15.63 12.50
CA THR A 283 -23.32 -15.58 13.26
C THR A 283 -23.38 -14.57 14.40
N SER A 284 -23.95 -13.38 14.15
CA SER A 284 -24.09 -12.33 15.16
C SER A 284 -25.13 -12.67 16.23
N LYS A 285 -26.25 -13.31 15.85
CA LYS A 285 -27.26 -13.80 16.79
C LYS A 285 -26.70 -14.91 17.67
N ASN A 286 -26.03 -15.91 17.09
CA ASN A 286 -25.38 -16.98 17.82
C ASN A 286 -24.32 -16.43 18.78
N PHE A 287 -23.57 -15.40 18.37
CA PHE A 287 -22.62 -14.69 19.23
C PHE A 287 -23.29 -13.96 20.41
N ASN A 288 -24.44 -13.30 20.19
CA ASN A 288 -25.16 -12.60 21.26
C ASN A 288 -25.89 -13.55 22.23
N ASP A 289 -26.48 -14.64 21.73
CA ASP A 289 -27.07 -15.70 22.55
C ASP A 289 -25.97 -16.45 23.34
N TYR A 290 -24.76 -16.52 22.78
CA TYR A 290 -23.54 -16.99 23.45
C TYR A 290 -23.05 -16.06 24.57
N ILE A 291 -23.03 -14.74 24.37
CA ILE A 291 -22.73 -13.77 25.46
C ILE A 291 -23.75 -13.90 26.60
N LYS A 292 -25.01 -14.24 26.29
CA LYS A 292 -26.04 -14.53 27.30
C LYS A 292 -25.81 -15.85 28.03
N LYS A 293 -25.32 -16.91 27.35
CA LYS A 293 -24.98 -18.19 27.98
C LYS A 293 -23.70 -18.14 28.82
N LEU A 294 -22.69 -17.39 28.37
CA LEU A 294 -21.47 -17.11 29.15
C LEU A 294 -21.77 -16.45 30.51
N ASN A 295 -22.84 -15.68 30.59
CA ASN A 295 -23.26 -15.05 31.84
C ASN A 295 -24.08 -15.97 32.75
N ASN A 296 -24.45 -17.18 32.31
CA ASN A 296 -25.47 -17.99 32.99
C ASN A 296 -25.17 -19.48 33.22
N GLU A 297 -24.10 -20.11 32.72
CA GLU A 297 -23.96 -21.58 32.92
C GLU A 297 -22.58 -22.05 33.41
N ASP A 298 -22.72 -22.81 34.50
CA ASP A 298 -21.80 -23.50 35.39
C ASP A 298 -21.62 -24.95 34.88
N ASP A 299 -21.15 -25.11 33.64
CA ASP A 299 -20.96 -26.44 33.01
C ASP A 299 -19.60 -27.03 33.46
N GLY A 300 -19.50 -27.34 34.75
CA GLY A 300 -18.30 -27.83 35.41
C GLY A 300 -17.95 -29.26 35.00
N PHE A 301 -17.21 -29.44 33.90
CA PHE A 301 -16.53 -30.71 33.58
C PHE A 301 -15.62 -31.19 34.73
N LEU A 302 -15.16 -30.27 35.56
CA LEU A 302 -14.32 -30.53 36.72
C LEU A 302 -15.01 -30.21 38.04
N ALA A 303 -16.29 -29.82 38.08
CA ALA A 303 -17.01 -29.66 39.34
C ALA A 303 -16.95 -30.97 40.16
N ASP A 304 -17.07 -32.11 39.50
CA ASP A 304 -16.93 -33.44 40.12
C ASP A 304 -15.49 -33.78 40.54
N GLN A 305 -14.48 -33.09 40.00
CA GLN A 305 -13.06 -33.29 40.33
C GLN A 305 -12.53 -32.23 41.28
N GLU A 306 -13.19 -31.08 41.38
CA GLU A 306 -12.87 -29.94 42.24
C GLU A 306 -13.01 -30.37 43.70
N ASP A 307 -14.07 -31.11 44.03
CA ASP A 307 -14.24 -31.72 45.35
C ASP A 307 -13.10 -32.70 45.67
N THR A 308 -12.70 -33.54 44.70
CA THR A 308 -11.57 -34.48 44.87
C THR A 308 -10.23 -33.74 45.01
N LEU A 309 -10.01 -32.67 44.25
CA LEU A 309 -8.80 -31.84 44.32
C LEU A 309 -8.74 -31.07 45.64
N ASN A 310 -9.88 -30.54 46.08
CA ASN A 310 -10.06 -29.85 47.35
C ASN A 310 -9.86 -30.81 48.52
N GLU A 311 -10.36 -32.04 48.44
CA GLU A 311 -10.09 -33.10 49.43
C GLU A 311 -8.59 -33.43 49.50
N ILE A 312 -7.91 -33.61 48.36
CA ILE A 312 -6.46 -33.82 48.32
C ILE A 312 -5.72 -32.62 48.91
N LEU A 313 -6.16 -31.39 48.63
CA LEU A 313 -5.66 -30.14 49.22
C LEU A 313 -5.81 -30.13 50.74
N GLN A 314 -6.99 -30.51 51.26
CA GLN A 314 -7.26 -30.56 52.70
C GLN A 314 -6.47 -31.67 53.40
N GLU A 315 -6.27 -32.82 52.75
CA GLU A 315 -5.40 -33.91 53.24
C GLU A 315 -3.92 -33.52 53.30
N LEU A 316 -3.53 -32.53 52.51
CA LEU A 316 -2.19 -31.98 52.42
C LEU A 316 -1.96 -30.81 53.40
N ILE A 317 -3.00 -30.04 53.77
CA ILE A 317 -2.90 -28.91 54.71
C ILE A 317 -2.59 -29.44 56.13
N PRO A 318 -1.47 -29.03 56.77
CA PRO A 318 -1.18 -29.44 58.13
C PRO A 318 -2.22 -28.86 59.10
N THR A 319 -2.92 -29.74 59.81
CA THR A 319 -3.87 -29.37 60.86
C THR A 319 -3.13 -28.81 62.09
N GLY A 320 -2.83 -27.51 62.06
CA GLY A 320 -2.37 -26.74 63.22
C GLY A 320 -1.40 -25.60 62.89
N ARG A 321 -1.69 -24.38 63.40
CA ARG A 321 -0.77 -23.22 63.32
C ARG A 321 0.54 -23.55 64.05
N GLY A 322 1.66 -23.49 63.32
CA GLY A 322 3.02 -23.59 63.89
C GLY A 322 3.74 -24.94 63.75
N LYS A 323 3.13 -25.95 63.13
CA LYS A 323 3.83 -27.22 62.84
C LYS A 323 4.62 -27.11 61.53
N LYS A 324 5.91 -27.48 61.55
CA LYS A 324 6.70 -27.65 60.32
C LYS A 324 5.99 -28.65 59.40
N PRO A 325 5.96 -28.44 58.07
CA PRO A 325 5.38 -29.41 57.14
C PRO A 325 6.06 -30.76 57.40
N LYS A 326 5.29 -31.78 57.75
CA LYS A 326 5.81 -33.15 57.78
C LYS A 326 6.21 -33.51 56.36
N GLU A 327 7.40 -34.07 56.18
CA GLU A 327 7.73 -34.76 54.92
C GLU A 327 6.59 -35.75 54.65
N VAL A 328 6.04 -35.66 53.45
CA VAL A 328 5.06 -36.63 52.97
C VAL A 328 5.84 -37.94 52.82
N ASP A 329 5.50 -38.95 53.61
CA ASP A 329 6.15 -40.25 53.46
C ASP A 329 5.83 -40.85 52.08
N ASP A 330 6.69 -41.76 51.62
CA ASP A 330 6.57 -42.35 50.28
C ASP A 330 5.23 -43.06 50.05
N LYS A 331 4.58 -43.51 51.14
CA LYS A 331 3.27 -44.18 51.09
C LYS A 331 2.16 -43.16 50.81
N LYS A 332 2.10 -42.06 51.53
CA LYS A 332 1.12 -40.98 51.30
C LYS A 332 1.37 -40.29 49.96
N LEU A 333 2.62 -40.21 49.50
CA LEU A 333 2.96 -39.74 48.16
C LEU A 333 2.40 -40.68 47.08
N GLN A 334 2.52 -42.00 47.26
CA GLN A 334 1.89 -42.99 46.37
C GLN A 334 0.37 -42.88 46.37
N GLU A 335 -0.26 -42.68 47.53
CA GLU A 335 -1.72 -42.51 47.65
C GLU A 335 -2.19 -41.26 46.89
N ILE A 336 -1.49 -40.13 47.03
CA ILE A 336 -1.80 -38.90 46.29
C ILE A 336 -1.57 -39.10 44.78
N LYS A 337 -0.48 -39.78 44.39
CA LYS A 337 -0.22 -40.11 42.99
C LYS A 337 -1.35 -40.96 42.42
N GLN A 338 -1.83 -41.97 43.16
CA GLN A 338 -2.96 -42.81 42.74
C GLN A 338 -4.28 -42.04 42.60
N LYS A 339 -4.49 -40.96 43.37
CA LYS A 339 -5.68 -40.09 43.23
C LYS A 339 -5.56 -39.08 42.08
N ILE A 340 -4.37 -38.55 41.82
CA ILE A 340 -4.13 -37.54 40.78
C ILE A 340 -3.93 -38.16 39.39
N GLU A 341 -3.29 -39.32 39.30
CA GLU A 341 -2.97 -40.00 38.04
C GLU A 341 -4.22 -40.24 37.16
N PRO A 342 -5.38 -40.69 37.68
CA PRO A 342 -6.60 -40.83 36.87
C PRO A 342 -7.16 -39.49 36.38
N ILE A 343 -7.01 -38.42 37.16
CA ILE A 343 -7.40 -37.05 36.76
C ILE A 343 -6.49 -36.61 35.62
N TYR A 344 -5.19 -36.84 35.75
CA TYR A 344 -4.19 -36.54 34.72
C TYR A 344 -4.43 -37.36 33.44
N GLN A 345 -4.74 -38.65 33.56
CA GLN A 345 -5.05 -39.53 32.43
C GLN A 345 -6.36 -39.14 31.74
N LYS A 346 -7.40 -38.73 32.47
CA LYS A 346 -8.65 -38.21 31.89
C LYS A 346 -8.43 -36.89 31.17
N ILE A 347 -7.70 -35.97 31.77
CA ILE A 347 -7.27 -34.71 31.15
C ILE A 347 -6.48 -35.00 29.87
N ASN A 348 -5.51 -35.92 29.92
CA ASN A 348 -4.69 -36.31 28.77
C ASN A 348 -5.47 -37.02 27.67
N ALA A 349 -6.43 -37.88 28.01
CA ALA A 349 -7.28 -38.55 27.02
C ALA A 349 -8.19 -37.54 26.30
N LYS A 350 -8.83 -36.64 27.05
CA LYS A 350 -9.69 -35.59 26.47
C LYS A 350 -8.87 -34.59 25.65
N LEU A 351 -7.64 -34.27 26.08
CA LEU A 351 -6.69 -33.49 25.28
C LEU A 351 -6.18 -34.25 24.06
N ALA A 352 -5.96 -35.56 24.11
CA ALA A 352 -5.58 -36.35 22.95
C ALA A 352 -6.70 -36.35 21.91
N ASP A 353 -7.95 -36.41 22.34
CA ASP A 353 -9.14 -36.25 21.50
C ASP A 353 -9.25 -34.82 20.94
N LEU A 354 -8.97 -33.78 21.75
CA LEU A 354 -8.92 -32.39 21.31
C LEU A 354 -7.71 -32.07 20.42
N ILE A 355 -6.60 -32.81 20.54
CA ILE A 355 -5.42 -32.72 19.66
C ILE A 355 -5.68 -33.50 18.37
N ALA A 356 -6.43 -34.60 18.42
CA ALA A 356 -6.98 -35.23 17.22
C ALA A 356 -8.01 -34.31 16.53
N PHE A 357 -8.79 -33.54 17.30
CA PHE A 357 -9.61 -32.44 16.83
C PHE A 357 -8.77 -31.24 16.36
N SER A 358 -7.59 -31.00 16.94
CA SER A 358 -6.66 -29.97 16.45
C SER A 358 -5.98 -30.38 15.15
N LYS A 359 -5.85 -31.68 14.87
CA LYS A 359 -5.53 -32.19 13.52
C LYS A 359 -6.70 -31.98 12.55
N LEU A 360 -7.96 -31.98 13.02
CA LEU A 360 -9.10 -31.49 12.24
C LEU A 360 -9.10 -29.94 12.10
N LYS A 361 -8.42 -29.22 13.00
CA LYS A 361 -8.13 -27.78 12.96
C LYS A 361 -6.98 -27.41 12.01
N ASP A 362 -6.47 -28.36 11.22
CA ASP A 362 -5.67 -28.07 10.04
C ASP A 362 -6.42 -27.15 9.03
N ASP A 363 -7.74 -26.95 9.20
CA ASP A 363 -8.58 -25.95 8.52
C ASP A 363 -8.52 -24.52 9.14
N TYR A 364 -7.87 -24.30 10.29
CA TYR A 364 -7.81 -23.01 11.02
C TYR A 364 -6.40 -22.59 11.45
N ILE A 365 -5.40 -23.46 11.25
CA ILE A 365 -4.01 -23.03 11.11
C ILE A 365 -3.94 -22.31 9.77
N PHE A 366 -3.45 -21.07 9.74
CA PHE A 366 -3.06 -20.44 8.49
C PHE A 366 -2.07 -21.36 7.78
N THR A 367 -2.53 -22.17 6.83
CA THR A 367 -1.60 -22.95 6.03
C THR A 367 -0.75 -21.96 5.25
N LYS A 368 0.52 -22.30 5.02
CA LYS A 368 1.39 -21.52 4.14
C LYS A 368 0.66 -21.13 2.84
N ASP A 369 -0.06 -22.09 2.28
CA ASP A 369 -0.77 -21.92 1.02
C ASP A 369 -1.95 -20.94 1.13
N GLU A 370 -2.69 -20.93 2.24
CA GLU A 370 -3.76 -19.95 2.47
C GLU A 370 -3.25 -18.55 2.69
N VAL A 371 -2.15 -18.38 3.46
CA VAL A 371 -1.52 -17.07 3.65
C VAL A 371 -1.01 -16.55 2.31
N ILE A 372 -0.28 -17.38 1.56
CA ILE A 372 0.21 -17.01 0.24
C ILE A 372 -0.95 -16.71 -0.71
N LYS A 373 -2.02 -17.52 -0.70
CA LYS A 373 -3.23 -17.27 -1.50
C LYS A 373 -3.82 -15.92 -1.14
N LYS A 374 -3.92 -15.60 0.16
CA LYS A 374 -4.46 -14.31 0.62
C LYS A 374 -3.62 -13.14 0.17
N ILE A 375 -2.29 -13.24 0.29
CA ILE A 375 -1.37 -12.21 -0.19
C ILE A 375 -1.53 -12.02 -1.70
N LYS A 376 -1.58 -13.12 -2.48
CA LYS A 376 -1.81 -13.08 -3.93
C LYS A 376 -3.15 -12.42 -4.29
N GLU A 377 -4.23 -12.76 -3.60
CA GLU A 377 -5.54 -12.10 -3.77
C GLU A 377 -5.46 -10.59 -3.49
N SER A 378 -4.63 -10.18 -2.54
CA SER A 378 -4.42 -8.77 -2.20
C SER A 378 -3.52 -8.04 -3.20
N LEU A 379 -2.51 -8.71 -3.77
CA LEU A 379 -1.72 -8.17 -4.87
C LEU A 379 -2.58 -7.83 -6.09
N LEU A 380 -3.56 -8.68 -6.41
CA LEU A 380 -4.52 -8.41 -7.49
C LEU A 380 -5.34 -7.12 -7.29
N LYS A 381 -5.47 -6.64 -6.04
CA LYS A 381 -6.18 -5.39 -5.72
C LYS A 381 -5.29 -4.15 -5.82
N LEU A 382 -3.97 -4.32 -5.96
CA LEU A 382 -3.03 -3.22 -6.15
C LEU A 382 -3.08 -2.67 -7.58
N ASP A 383 -3.53 -3.47 -8.54
CA ASP A 383 -3.60 -3.12 -9.95
C ASP A 383 -4.97 -2.51 -10.33
N ARG A 384 -5.15 -1.20 -10.10
CA ARG A 384 -6.36 -0.47 -10.50
C ARG A 384 -6.30 0.02 -11.95
N TYR A 385 -5.10 0.18 -12.51
CA TYR A 385 -4.88 0.64 -13.88
C TYR A 385 -4.33 -0.46 -14.79
N LYS A 386 -4.63 -0.35 -16.08
CA LYS A 386 -4.12 -1.22 -17.15
C LYS A 386 -3.11 -0.48 -18.04
N ASN A 387 -2.33 -1.20 -18.83
CA ASN A 387 -1.42 -0.64 -19.84
C ASN A 387 -0.46 0.42 -19.27
N LYS A 388 -0.01 0.22 -18.02
CA LYS A 388 0.77 1.18 -17.24
C LYS A 388 2.18 1.31 -17.78
N LYS A 389 2.56 2.52 -18.17
CA LYS A 389 3.89 2.84 -18.69
C LYS A 389 4.43 4.13 -18.09
N ALA A 390 5.74 4.13 -17.86
CA ALA A 390 6.54 5.32 -17.61
C ALA A 390 7.12 5.79 -18.94
N ILE A 391 6.83 7.04 -19.30
CA ILE A 391 7.36 7.67 -20.50
C ILE A 391 8.38 8.70 -20.07
N TYR A 392 9.57 8.63 -20.63
CA TYR A 392 10.62 9.62 -20.41
C TYR A 392 10.82 10.48 -21.65
N LEU A 393 10.75 11.79 -21.45
CA LEU A 393 11.03 12.81 -22.45
C LEU A 393 12.41 13.39 -22.19
N VAL A 394 13.36 13.12 -23.07
CA VAL A 394 14.76 13.58 -22.95
C VAL A 394 14.94 14.82 -23.81
N TYR A 395 15.14 15.94 -23.15
CA TYR A 395 15.40 17.26 -23.70
C TYR A 395 16.86 17.65 -23.55
N ASP A 396 17.34 18.52 -24.43
CA ASP A 396 18.68 19.11 -24.39
C ASP A 396 19.81 18.07 -24.21
N GLY A 397 19.57 16.83 -24.62
CA GLY A 397 20.47 15.68 -24.52
C GLY A 397 20.65 15.07 -23.12
N ASN A 398 20.05 15.59 -22.04
CA ASN A 398 20.17 15.00 -20.70
C ASN A 398 19.15 15.45 -19.64
N LYS A 399 18.22 16.33 -20.00
CA LYS A 399 17.17 16.84 -19.12
C LYS A 399 15.92 16.00 -19.33
N VAL A 400 15.45 15.33 -18.30
CA VAL A 400 14.49 14.26 -18.43
C VAL A 400 13.23 14.56 -17.64
N LEU A 401 12.11 14.68 -18.34
CA LEU A 401 10.77 14.70 -17.75
C LEU A 401 10.13 13.32 -17.85
N ARG A 402 9.16 13.06 -16.99
CA ARG A 402 8.45 11.79 -16.95
C ARG A 402 6.94 12.00 -17.06
N LEU A 403 6.29 11.07 -17.75
CA LEU A 403 4.84 10.98 -17.83
C LEU A 403 4.38 9.58 -17.45
N TRP A 404 3.20 9.52 -16.89
CA TRP A 404 2.40 8.33 -16.77
C TRP A 404 1.56 8.13 -18.02
N LYS A 405 1.44 6.88 -18.47
CA LYS A 405 0.49 6.46 -19.51
C LYS A 405 -0.22 5.21 -19.00
N TYR A 406 -1.54 5.25 -18.92
CA TYR A 406 -2.32 4.12 -18.41
C TYR A 406 -3.78 4.20 -18.85
N THR A 407 -4.50 3.09 -18.69
CA THR A 407 -5.95 3.00 -18.90
C THR A 407 -6.63 2.80 -17.55
N THR A 408 -7.62 3.62 -17.24
CA THR A 408 -8.45 3.52 -16.03
C THR A 408 -9.92 3.34 -16.39
N LYS A 409 -10.78 3.06 -15.40
CA LYS A 409 -12.23 3.06 -15.54
C LYS A 409 -12.83 4.31 -14.92
N ASP A 410 -13.59 5.06 -15.70
CA ASP A 410 -14.33 6.25 -15.28
C ASP A 410 -15.82 6.01 -15.61
N ASN A 411 -16.67 5.93 -14.58
CA ASN A 411 -18.09 5.56 -14.70
C ASN A 411 -18.34 4.29 -15.52
N GLY A 412 -17.51 3.27 -15.31
CA GLY A 412 -17.60 1.98 -16.01
C GLY A 412 -17.04 1.97 -17.44
N LYS A 413 -16.62 3.12 -17.99
CA LYS A 413 -16.01 3.23 -19.33
C LYS A 413 -14.49 3.31 -19.22
N GLU A 414 -13.79 2.67 -20.14
CA GLU A 414 -12.33 2.79 -20.22
C GLU A 414 -11.92 4.19 -20.68
N LYS A 415 -10.91 4.74 -20.01
CA LYS A 415 -10.34 6.05 -20.26
C LYS A 415 -8.82 5.93 -20.31
N ASN A 416 -8.24 6.32 -21.43
CA ASN A 416 -6.80 6.40 -21.61
C ASN A 416 -6.30 7.74 -21.06
N VAL A 417 -5.28 7.69 -20.21
CA VAL A 417 -4.77 8.84 -19.48
C VAL A 417 -3.27 8.98 -19.73
N VAL A 418 -2.84 10.22 -19.93
CA VAL A 418 -1.44 10.63 -19.90
C VAL A 418 -1.31 11.74 -18.87
N GLU A 419 -0.36 11.63 -17.94
CA GLU A 419 -0.14 12.65 -16.90
C GLU A 419 1.35 12.99 -16.78
N LEU A 420 1.68 14.29 -16.82
CA LEU A 420 3.03 14.79 -16.63
C LEU A 420 3.39 14.85 -15.13
N ILE A 421 4.61 14.45 -14.79
CA ILE A 421 5.16 14.56 -13.43
C ILE A 421 6.00 15.84 -13.35
N PRO A 422 5.94 16.61 -12.24
CA PRO A 422 6.60 17.91 -12.14
C PRO A 422 8.11 17.83 -11.90
N ASN A 423 8.69 16.64 -11.84
CA ASN A 423 10.12 16.47 -11.61
C ASN A 423 10.89 16.53 -12.93
N LEU A 424 12.02 17.21 -12.89
CA LEU A 424 13.04 17.19 -13.93
C LEU A 424 14.28 16.49 -13.40
N LEU A 425 14.70 15.43 -14.06
CA LEU A 425 15.97 14.77 -13.79
C LEU A 425 17.03 15.33 -14.73
N VAL A 426 18.23 15.63 -14.22
CA VAL A 426 19.38 16.00 -15.05
C VAL A 426 20.43 14.91 -14.88
N LEU A 427 20.65 14.14 -15.94
CA LEU A 427 21.65 13.08 -15.96
C LEU A 427 23.02 13.69 -16.26
N GLU A 428 24.01 13.41 -15.42
CA GLU A 428 25.37 13.87 -15.68
C GLU A 428 25.95 13.21 -16.93
N ASN A 429 25.80 11.89 -17.03
CA ASN A 429 26.27 11.14 -18.19
C ASN A 429 25.24 11.19 -19.32
N LYS A 430 25.60 11.82 -20.43
CA LYS A 430 24.74 11.94 -21.62
C LYS A 430 24.73 10.70 -22.51
N LYS A 431 25.55 9.68 -22.22
CA LYS A 431 25.64 8.44 -23.01
C LYS A 431 24.73 7.36 -22.42
N ASN A 432 24.15 6.51 -23.28
CA ASN A 432 23.32 5.37 -22.87
C ASN A 432 22.16 5.77 -21.94
N ILE A 433 21.47 6.87 -22.28
CA ILE A 433 20.38 7.41 -21.47
C ILE A 433 19.24 6.39 -21.32
N ASP A 434 18.91 5.67 -22.39
CA ASP A 434 17.98 4.55 -22.40
C ASP A 434 18.28 3.53 -21.28
N LYS A 435 19.54 3.10 -21.17
CA LYS A 435 20.00 2.13 -20.17
C LYS A 435 19.95 2.72 -18.75
N GLN A 436 20.34 3.99 -18.60
CA GLN A 436 20.26 4.68 -17.32
C GLN A 436 18.82 4.81 -16.82
N LEU A 437 17.89 5.17 -17.69
CA LEU A 437 16.47 5.30 -17.36
C LEU A 437 15.82 3.94 -17.09
N LYS A 438 16.17 2.90 -17.86
CA LYS A 438 15.70 1.53 -17.59
C LYS A 438 16.17 1.02 -16.23
N ASN A 439 17.43 1.27 -15.89
CA ASN A 439 17.97 0.92 -14.58
C ASN A 439 17.27 1.70 -13.47
N LEU A 440 17.03 3.00 -13.67
CA LEU A 440 16.31 3.84 -12.70
C LEU A 440 14.89 3.31 -12.43
N GLU A 441 14.12 2.97 -13.47
CA GLU A 441 12.78 2.37 -13.28
C GLU A 441 12.83 1.02 -12.56
N THR A 442 13.84 0.20 -12.88
CA THR A 442 14.02 -1.10 -12.24
C THR A 442 14.30 -0.93 -10.73
N GLU A 443 15.19 0.00 -10.37
CA GLU A 443 15.49 0.30 -8.97
C GLU A 443 14.28 0.88 -8.22
N ILE A 444 13.48 1.74 -8.86
CA ILE A 444 12.25 2.30 -8.26
C ILE A 444 11.21 1.20 -8.04
N ALA A 445 11.04 0.29 -9.00
CA ALA A 445 10.16 -0.86 -8.85
C ALA A 445 10.62 -1.77 -7.69
N ASN A 446 11.93 -2.05 -7.60
CA ASN A 446 12.51 -2.84 -6.53
C ASN A 446 12.32 -2.19 -5.15
N GLU A 447 12.44 -0.86 -5.06
CA GLU A 447 12.19 -0.13 -3.81
C GLU A 447 10.73 -0.25 -3.36
N ARG A 448 9.80 -0.09 -4.31
CA ARG A 448 8.37 -0.25 -4.06
C ARG A 448 8.04 -1.65 -3.55
N VAL A 449 8.61 -2.69 -4.15
CA VAL A 449 8.45 -4.09 -3.69
C VAL A 449 9.02 -4.26 -2.29
N ARG A 450 10.24 -3.78 -2.02
CA ARG A 450 10.88 -3.91 -0.70
C ARG A 450 10.04 -3.27 0.41
N GLN A 451 9.50 -2.07 0.16
CA GLN A 451 8.70 -1.34 1.14
C GLN A 451 7.34 -2.02 1.36
N PHE A 452 6.70 -2.52 0.29
CA PHE A 452 5.49 -3.34 0.41
C PHE A 452 5.73 -4.60 1.28
N GLU A 453 6.79 -5.34 1.00
CA GLU A 453 7.13 -6.58 1.73
C GLU A 453 7.44 -6.32 3.20
N LYS A 454 8.12 -5.22 3.50
CA LYS A 454 8.40 -4.79 4.86
C LYS A 454 7.11 -4.52 5.64
N ASP A 455 6.20 -3.74 5.07
CA ASP A 455 4.95 -3.36 5.74
C ASP A 455 4.01 -4.57 5.89
N TYR A 456 3.96 -5.43 4.87
CA TYR A 456 3.20 -6.68 4.93
C TYR A 456 3.78 -7.66 5.96
N SER A 457 5.11 -7.76 6.06
CA SER A 457 5.77 -8.57 7.09
C SER A 457 5.43 -8.07 8.49
N SER A 458 5.35 -6.76 8.70
CA SER A 458 4.93 -6.17 9.98
C SER A 458 3.51 -6.60 10.34
N LEU A 459 2.58 -6.51 9.37
CA LEU A 459 1.20 -6.97 9.55
C LEU A 459 1.13 -8.46 9.89
N LEU A 460 1.86 -9.31 9.17
CA LEU A 460 1.88 -10.76 9.45
C LEU A 460 2.42 -11.05 10.85
N ASN A 461 3.50 -10.37 11.26
CA ASN A 461 4.04 -10.51 12.61
C ASN A 461 3.02 -10.14 13.68
N GLU A 462 2.22 -9.09 13.48
CA GLU A 462 1.14 -8.71 14.40
C GLU A 462 0.03 -9.77 14.44
N VAL A 463 -0.39 -10.27 13.28
CA VAL A 463 -1.40 -11.33 13.15
C VAL A 463 -0.98 -12.59 13.92
N PHE A 464 0.25 -13.06 13.71
CA PHE A 464 0.77 -14.27 14.35
C PHE A 464 1.09 -14.06 15.85
N LYS A 465 1.49 -12.85 16.28
CA LYS A 465 1.76 -12.56 17.71
C LYS A 465 0.50 -12.40 18.55
N GLN A 466 -0.54 -11.79 17.98
CA GLN A 466 -1.77 -11.44 18.72
C GLN A 466 -2.87 -12.51 18.61
N THR A 467 -2.58 -13.65 17.96
CA THR A 467 -3.57 -14.71 17.68
C THR A 467 -4.81 -14.14 16.99
N LEU A 468 -4.62 -13.15 16.10
CA LEU A 468 -5.72 -12.56 15.34
C LEU A 468 -6.12 -13.54 14.23
N ASN A 469 -7.40 -13.88 14.16
CA ASN A 469 -7.92 -14.83 13.17
C ASN A 469 -8.10 -14.23 11.75
N LYS A 470 -7.53 -13.05 11.46
CA LYS A 470 -7.76 -12.38 10.18
C LYS A 470 -6.64 -11.41 9.78
N ILE A 471 -6.14 -11.59 8.57
CA ILE A 471 -5.32 -10.61 7.87
C ILE A 471 -6.24 -9.47 7.37
N ASN A 472 -6.06 -8.27 7.92
CA ASN A 472 -6.69 -7.04 7.42
C ASN A 472 -5.62 -6.15 6.78
N ASP A 473 -5.42 -6.32 5.48
CA ASP A 473 -4.41 -5.62 4.69
C ASP A 473 -4.96 -4.40 3.93
N THR A 474 -6.16 -3.92 4.29
CA THR A 474 -6.82 -2.80 3.61
C THR A 474 -5.93 -1.55 3.56
N THR A 475 -5.27 -1.21 4.66
CA THR A 475 -4.36 -0.06 4.74
C THR A 475 -3.18 -0.23 3.78
N ILE A 476 -2.53 -1.40 3.79
CA ILE A 476 -1.41 -1.70 2.89
C ILE A 476 -1.85 -1.65 1.42
N ILE A 477 -3.00 -2.23 1.09
CA ILE A 477 -3.56 -2.19 -0.28
C ILE A 477 -3.81 -0.75 -0.73
N ASN A 478 -4.35 0.09 0.17
CA ASN A 478 -4.63 1.48 -0.15
C ASN A 478 -3.34 2.30 -0.34
N THR A 479 -2.29 1.99 0.41
CA THR A 479 -0.97 2.61 0.29
C THR A 479 -0.24 2.19 -0.98
N PHE A 480 -0.25 0.91 -1.34
CA PHE A 480 0.64 0.40 -2.41
C PHE A 480 -0.02 0.19 -3.76
N ASN A 481 -1.32 0.48 -3.92
CA ASN A 481 -1.96 0.39 -5.24
C ASN A 481 -1.35 1.40 -6.23
N ASP A 482 -1.52 1.13 -7.52
CA ASP A 482 -1.01 1.97 -8.59
C ASP A 482 -1.61 3.38 -8.64
N GLU A 483 -2.87 3.56 -8.26
CA GLU A 483 -3.48 4.89 -8.11
C GLU A 483 -2.74 5.76 -7.09
N HIS A 484 -2.41 5.21 -5.91
CA HIS A 484 -1.61 5.92 -4.92
C HIS A 484 -0.18 6.11 -5.39
N TYR A 485 0.48 5.07 -5.90
CA TYR A 485 1.86 5.15 -6.38
C TYR A 485 2.04 6.20 -7.49
N MET A 486 1.09 6.29 -8.42
CA MET A 486 1.16 7.20 -9.57
C MET A 486 0.55 8.57 -9.31
N ALA A 487 -0.08 8.78 -8.16
CA ALA A 487 -0.67 10.07 -7.84
C ALA A 487 0.39 11.20 -7.82
N TYR A 488 -0.12 12.40 -8.09
CA TYR A 488 0.67 13.59 -8.33
C TYR A 488 1.58 13.99 -7.14
N LYS A 489 1.07 13.86 -5.91
CA LYS A 489 1.69 14.37 -4.68
C LYS A 489 1.08 13.73 -3.42
N ALA A 490 1.85 12.90 -2.71
CA ALA A 490 1.66 12.44 -1.33
C ALA A 490 2.88 11.60 -0.87
N LYS A 491 2.85 11.16 0.40
CA LYS A 491 3.79 10.18 0.96
C LYS A 491 3.57 8.79 0.36
N GLU A 492 4.62 7.97 0.33
CA GLU A 492 4.59 6.57 -0.14
C GLU A 492 4.19 6.44 -1.63
N GLN A 493 4.40 7.52 -2.38
CA GLN A 493 4.17 7.57 -3.83
C GLN A 493 5.49 7.50 -4.59
N TYR A 494 5.41 7.50 -5.92
CA TYR A 494 6.58 7.52 -6.80
C TYR A 494 7.67 8.52 -6.38
N ASN A 495 7.27 9.74 -5.95
CA ASN A 495 8.22 10.77 -5.57
C ASN A 495 9.12 10.38 -4.40
N GLN A 496 8.62 9.59 -3.45
CA GLN A 496 9.38 9.06 -2.32
C GLN A 496 10.32 7.94 -2.79
N PHE A 497 9.82 6.96 -3.54
CA PHE A 497 10.67 5.87 -4.07
C PHE A 497 11.77 6.40 -4.99
N LEU A 498 11.45 7.38 -5.85
CA LEU A 498 12.42 8.09 -6.66
C LEU A 498 13.49 8.75 -5.78
N PHE A 499 13.09 9.43 -4.70
CA PHE A 499 14.03 10.06 -3.78
C PHE A 499 14.98 9.03 -3.13
N GLU A 500 14.43 7.94 -2.61
CA GLU A 500 15.21 6.87 -1.97
C GLU A 500 16.21 6.24 -2.95
N VAL A 501 15.78 5.96 -4.18
CA VAL A 501 16.63 5.40 -5.24
C VAL A 501 17.72 6.39 -5.67
N LEU A 502 17.38 7.66 -5.88
CA LEU A 502 18.37 8.68 -6.23
C LEU A 502 19.41 8.87 -5.12
N THR A 503 19.00 8.80 -3.86
CA THR A 503 19.91 8.84 -2.70
C THR A 503 20.90 7.67 -2.73
N LYS A 504 20.44 6.47 -3.10
CA LYS A 504 21.30 5.28 -3.26
C LYS A 504 22.26 5.43 -4.45
N ILE A 505 21.75 5.84 -5.61
CA ILE A 505 22.54 6.03 -6.84
C ILE A 505 23.64 7.10 -6.65
N ASN A 506 23.31 8.18 -5.94
CA ASN A 506 24.20 9.31 -5.75
C ASN A 506 25.13 9.21 -4.52
N LYS A 507 25.10 8.09 -3.79
CA LYS A 507 25.84 7.92 -2.53
C LYS A 507 27.35 8.10 -2.69
N GLU A 508 27.92 7.66 -3.81
CA GLU A 508 29.36 7.73 -4.10
C GLU A 508 29.70 8.91 -5.02
N ASP A 509 28.91 9.11 -6.07
CA ASP A 509 29.02 10.26 -6.95
C ASP A 509 27.65 10.67 -7.50
N SER A 510 27.45 11.97 -7.65
CA SER A 510 26.15 12.56 -7.99
C SER A 510 25.86 12.39 -9.48
N LYS A 511 25.22 11.28 -9.87
CA LYS A 511 24.96 10.90 -11.26
C LYS A 511 23.68 11.49 -11.83
N ILE A 512 22.66 11.67 -10.99
CA ILE A 512 21.34 12.15 -11.41
C ILE A 512 20.85 13.21 -10.43
N TYR A 513 20.59 14.42 -10.94
CA TYR A 513 20.10 15.53 -10.14
C TYR A 513 18.60 15.69 -10.29
N LYS A 514 17.87 15.80 -9.18
CA LYS A 514 16.42 16.03 -9.18
C LYS A 514 16.13 17.51 -8.98
N TYR A 515 15.40 18.07 -9.94
CA TYR A 515 14.81 19.39 -9.91
C TYR A 515 13.28 19.25 -9.91
N VAL A 516 12.58 20.26 -9.43
CA VAL A 516 11.11 20.29 -9.35
C VAL A 516 10.60 21.56 -10.01
N MET A 517 9.52 21.44 -10.78
CA MET A 517 8.83 22.56 -11.42
C MET A 517 8.36 23.58 -10.37
N ARG A 518 8.72 24.86 -10.53
CA ARG A 518 8.45 25.88 -9.50
C ARG A 518 8.05 27.23 -10.03
N LEU A 519 8.49 27.60 -11.21
CA LEU A 519 8.17 28.89 -11.80
C LEU A 519 7.81 28.66 -13.26
N ILE A 520 7.02 29.59 -13.79
CA ILE A 520 6.73 29.68 -15.21
C ILE A 520 6.79 31.16 -15.58
N ASP A 521 7.51 31.49 -16.65
CA ASP A 521 7.67 32.86 -17.13
C ASP A 521 7.18 33.03 -18.56
N GLU A 522 6.92 34.27 -18.96
CA GLU A 522 6.34 34.56 -20.29
C GLU A 522 7.40 34.62 -21.41
N GLU A 523 8.69 34.65 -21.04
CA GLU A 523 9.85 34.86 -21.93
C GLU A 523 10.10 33.74 -22.95
#